data_AF-A0A495XBL4-F1
#
_entry.id   AF-A0A495XBL4-F1
#
_cell.length_a   1.000
_cell.length_b   1.000
_cell.length_c   1.000
_cell.angle_alpha   90.00
_cell.angle_beta   90.00
_cell.angle_gamma   90.00
#
_symmetry.space_group_name_H-M   'P 1'
#
loop_
_entity.id
_entity.type
_entity.pdbx_description
1 polymer ?
#
loop_
_entity_poly.entity_id
_entity_poly.type
_entity_poly.pdbx_seq_one_letter_code
_entity_poly.pdbx_strand_id
1 'polypeptide(L)'
;MFTPDPIQRHAGPPASSTPLRDYLNSQPPGVDAGYAVLPRRLVEAMPLAWQQQLTHLLAEFHRSVAHLGWPVYRVVPSRRERLVDLDEEQLAEVGAIMEIDSDGDVVYRDRTGKRIDDPENQTVLVSVLDPIPANFANATQSTPPRGFAAPQFPQPPRQQPYPHSGPLPVQAPPQR
;
A
#
# COMPACT_ATOMS: atom_id res chain seq x y z
N MET A 1 -45.08 29.62 14.64
CA MET A 1 -44.79 28.23 14.25
C MET A 1 -43.51 28.25 13.43
N PHE A 2 -42.42 27.68 13.94
CA PHE A 2 -41.16 27.54 13.20
C PHE A 2 -41.14 26.14 12.58
N THR A 3 -41.25 26.06 11.26
CA THR A 3 -40.98 24.83 10.51
C THR A 3 -39.47 24.77 10.31
N PRO A 4 -38.74 23.78 10.85
CA PRO A 4 -37.32 23.65 10.54
C PRO A 4 -37.18 23.24 9.08
N ASP A 5 -36.41 24.04 8.32
CA ASP A 5 -36.02 23.72 6.95
C ASP A 5 -35.37 22.31 6.90
N PRO A 6 -35.70 21.46 5.91
CA PRO A 6 -35.10 20.14 5.80
C PRO A 6 -33.59 20.27 5.54
N ILE A 7 -32.81 19.52 6.32
CA ILE A 7 -31.35 19.41 6.20
C ILE A 7 -30.99 19.08 4.74
N GLN A 8 -30.33 20.02 4.05
CA GLN A 8 -29.81 19.80 2.70
C GLN A 8 -28.78 18.67 2.77
N ARG A 9 -29.13 17.49 2.26
CA ARG A 9 -28.17 16.41 2.05
C ARG A 9 -27.29 16.84 0.88
N HIS A 10 -26.00 17.04 1.13
CA HIS A 10 -25.03 17.23 0.05
C HIS A 10 -25.11 16.04 -0.91
N ALA A 11 -25.55 16.31 -2.14
CA ALA A 11 -25.61 15.33 -3.22
C ALA A 11 -24.19 15.06 -3.73
N GLY A 12 -23.41 14.30 -2.95
CA GLY A 12 -22.23 13.64 -3.46
C GLY A 12 -22.63 12.57 -4.49
N PRO A 13 -21.74 12.20 -5.42
CA PRO A 13 -21.97 11.05 -6.29
C PRO A 13 -22.34 9.82 -5.44
N PRO A 14 -23.23 8.93 -5.94
CA PRO A 14 -23.70 7.79 -5.17
C PRO A 14 -22.52 6.98 -4.67
N ALA A 15 -22.55 6.58 -3.39
CA ALA A 15 -21.54 5.71 -2.82
C ALA A 15 -21.42 4.45 -3.68
N SER A 16 -20.19 4.14 -4.12
CA SER A 16 -19.95 2.99 -4.98
C SER A 16 -20.50 1.72 -4.36
N SER A 17 -21.14 0.88 -5.18
CA SER A 17 -21.56 -0.47 -4.79
C SER A 17 -20.38 -1.46 -4.75
N THR A 18 -19.22 -1.08 -5.29
CA THR A 18 -17.99 -1.89 -5.31
C THR A 18 -16.76 -1.08 -4.90
N PRO A 19 -16.74 -0.50 -3.68
CA PRO A 19 -15.71 0.47 -3.28
C PRO A 19 -14.28 -0.11 -3.29
N LEU A 20 -14.11 -1.39 -2.94
CA LEU A 20 -12.82 -2.06 -3.00
C LEU A 20 -12.32 -2.23 -4.44
N ARG A 21 -13.23 -2.60 -5.36
CA ARG A 21 -12.89 -2.75 -6.79
C ARG A 21 -12.46 -1.41 -7.38
N ASP A 22 -13.18 -0.35 -7.06
CA ASP A 22 -12.90 0.98 -7.58
C ASP A 22 -11.55 1.49 -7.08
N TYR A 23 -11.23 1.25 -5.81
CA TYR A 23 -9.92 1.58 -5.24
C TYR A 23 -8.78 0.79 -5.90
N LEU A 24 -8.92 -0.53 -6.09
CA LEU A 24 -7.88 -1.35 -6.71
C LEU A 24 -7.70 -1.02 -8.21
N ASN A 25 -8.79 -0.67 -8.90
CA ASN A 25 -8.75 -0.23 -10.29
C ASN A 25 -8.03 1.12 -10.48
N SER A 26 -7.85 1.92 -9.43
CA SER A 26 -7.01 3.12 -9.50
C SER A 26 -5.51 2.80 -9.52
N GLN A 27 -5.14 1.51 -9.53
CA GLN A 27 -3.76 1.00 -9.55
C GLN A 27 -2.85 1.64 -8.49
N PRO A 28 -3.20 1.54 -7.18
CA PRO A 28 -2.29 1.97 -6.13
C PRO A 28 -1.04 1.08 -6.11
N PRO A 29 0.05 1.49 -5.45
CA PRO A 29 1.29 0.72 -5.38
C PRO A 29 1.05 -0.73 -4.92
N GLY A 30 1.70 -1.68 -5.61
CA GLY A 30 1.55 -3.11 -5.31
C GLY A 30 0.29 -3.76 -5.88
N VAL A 31 -0.48 -3.06 -6.72
CA VAL A 31 -1.67 -3.62 -7.38
C VAL A 31 -1.46 -3.77 -8.88
N ASP A 32 -1.78 -4.95 -9.39
CA ASP A 32 -1.92 -5.25 -10.82
C ASP A 32 -3.29 -5.89 -11.08
N ALA A 33 -3.60 -6.24 -12.32
CA ALA A 33 -4.90 -6.77 -12.74
C ALA A 33 -5.33 -8.05 -11.98
N GLY A 34 -4.37 -8.86 -11.54
CA GLY A 34 -4.63 -10.14 -10.86
C GLY A 34 -4.50 -10.09 -9.34
N TYR A 35 -3.69 -9.19 -8.78
CA TYR A 35 -3.28 -9.26 -7.37
C TYR A 35 -3.06 -7.87 -6.77
N ALA A 36 -3.35 -7.78 -5.47
CA ALA A 36 -2.89 -6.71 -4.61
C ALA A 36 -1.91 -7.29 -3.59
N VAL A 37 -0.67 -6.81 -3.59
CA VAL A 37 0.39 -7.25 -2.69
C VAL A 37 0.61 -6.19 -1.62
N LEU A 38 0.50 -6.61 -0.37
CA LEU A 38 0.85 -5.79 0.78
C LEU A 38 2.13 -6.32 1.42
N PRO A 39 3.27 -5.60 1.30
CA PRO A 39 4.51 -6.02 1.93
C PRO A 39 4.34 -6.10 3.45
N ARG A 40 4.55 -7.29 4.02
CA ARG A 40 4.36 -7.58 5.44
C ARG A 40 5.00 -6.53 6.35
N ARG A 41 6.22 -6.09 6.03
CA ARG A 41 6.96 -5.08 6.80
C ARG A 41 6.24 -3.72 6.86
N LEU A 42 5.66 -3.27 5.75
CA LEU A 42 4.91 -2.02 5.72
C LEU A 42 3.61 -2.13 6.53
N VAL A 43 2.94 -3.28 6.44
CA VAL A 43 1.73 -3.58 7.21
C VAL A 43 2.02 -3.62 8.71
N GLU A 44 3.10 -4.26 9.13
CA GLU A 44 3.53 -4.33 10.54
C GLU A 44 4.05 -2.99 11.08
N ALA A 45 4.50 -2.07 10.22
CA ALA A 45 4.93 -0.72 10.59
C ALA A 45 3.77 0.29 10.68
N MET A 46 2.53 -0.11 10.38
CA MET A 46 1.36 0.76 10.51
C MET A 46 1.09 1.12 11.98
N PRO A 47 0.39 2.23 12.27
CA PRO A 47 -0.09 2.52 13.62
C PRO A 47 -0.91 1.37 14.22
N LEU A 48 -0.81 1.15 15.53
CA LEU A 48 -1.47 0.03 16.23
C LEU A 48 -2.98 -0.05 15.95
N ALA A 49 -3.68 1.09 15.91
CA ALA A 49 -5.12 1.11 15.62
C ALA A 49 -5.44 0.54 14.22
N TRP A 50 -4.58 0.80 13.22
CA TRP A 50 -4.74 0.25 11.87
C TRP A 50 -4.42 -1.23 11.83
N GLN A 51 -3.37 -1.66 12.56
CA GLN A 51 -3.06 -3.08 12.70
C GLN A 51 -4.23 -3.86 13.30
N GLN A 52 -4.88 -3.32 14.33
CA GLN A 52 -6.04 -3.94 14.98
C GLN A 52 -7.23 -4.06 14.01
N GLN A 53 -7.55 -2.97 13.29
CA GLN A 53 -8.63 -2.98 12.29
C GLN A 53 -8.36 -3.99 11.17
N LEU A 54 -7.15 -4.00 10.62
CA LEU A 54 -6.76 -4.92 9.57
C LEU A 54 -6.76 -6.38 10.05
N THR A 55 -6.29 -6.64 11.27
CA THR A 55 -6.28 -7.98 11.86
C THR A 55 -7.70 -8.54 11.97
N HIS A 56 -8.65 -7.71 12.41
CA HIS A 56 -10.05 -8.10 12.48
C HIS A 56 -10.62 -8.44 11.09
N LEU A 57 -10.38 -7.57 10.10
CA LEU A 57 -10.83 -7.78 8.72
C LEU A 57 -10.25 -9.07 8.12
N LEU A 58 -8.95 -9.31 8.30
CA LEU A 58 -8.28 -10.51 7.79
C LEU A 58 -8.80 -11.78 8.48
N ALA A 59 -9.10 -11.73 9.78
CA ALA A 59 -9.65 -12.87 10.50
C ALA A 59 -11.05 -13.26 9.99
N GLU A 60 -11.92 -12.27 9.74
CA GLU A 60 -13.25 -12.51 9.15
C GLU A 60 -13.13 -13.04 7.71
N PHE A 61 -12.27 -12.41 6.91
CA PHE A 61 -12.00 -12.82 5.54
C PHE A 61 -11.53 -14.28 5.48
N HIS A 62 -10.48 -14.65 6.22
CA HIS A 62 -9.98 -16.02 6.26
C HIS A 62 -11.04 -17.02 6.73
N ARG A 63 -11.91 -16.67 7.68
CA ARG A 63 -13.00 -17.55 8.10
C ARG A 63 -14.02 -17.78 6.98
N SER A 64 -14.38 -16.74 6.23
CA SER A 64 -15.37 -16.83 5.14
C SER A 64 -14.90 -17.70 3.96
N VAL A 65 -13.59 -17.66 3.66
CA VAL A 65 -12.98 -18.37 2.52
C VAL A 65 -12.15 -19.58 2.96
N ALA A 66 -12.27 -20.01 4.22
CA ALA A 66 -11.49 -21.10 4.81
C ALA A 66 -11.68 -22.45 4.09
N HIS A 67 -12.79 -22.61 3.39
CA HIS A 67 -13.13 -23.81 2.63
C HIS A 67 -12.32 -23.95 1.32
N LEU A 68 -11.62 -22.89 0.90
CA LEU A 68 -10.76 -22.93 -0.27
C LEU A 68 -9.38 -23.50 0.11
N GLY A 69 -8.76 -24.28 -0.77
CA GLY A 69 -7.40 -24.78 -0.60
C GLY A 69 -6.39 -23.74 -1.09
N TRP A 70 -5.85 -22.93 -0.19
CA TRP A 70 -4.92 -21.86 -0.55
C TRP A 70 -3.53 -22.44 -0.84
N PRO A 71 -2.98 -22.28 -2.06
CA PRO A 71 -1.59 -22.64 -2.31
C PRO A 71 -0.66 -21.63 -1.63
N VAL A 72 0.61 -22.01 -1.49
CA VAL A 72 1.66 -21.05 -1.14
C VAL A 72 2.03 -20.26 -2.39
N TYR A 73 1.82 -18.95 -2.35
CA TYR A 73 2.18 -18.05 -3.44
C TYR A 73 3.63 -17.58 -3.29
N ARG A 74 4.41 -17.66 -4.37
CA ARG A 74 5.70 -17.00 -4.50
C ARG A 74 5.47 -15.66 -5.21
N VAL A 75 5.72 -14.56 -4.49
CA VAL A 75 5.64 -13.20 -5.04
C VAL A 75 7.06 -12.71 -5.30
N VAL A 76 7.30 -12.19 -6.50
CA VAL A 76 8.59 -11.63 -6.90
C VAL A 76 8.38 -10.16 -7.26
N PRO A 77 9.20 -9.23 -6.73
CA PRO A 77 9.18 -7.84 -7.17
C PRO A 77 9.56 -7.78 -8.65
N SER A 78 8.75 -7.10 -9.45
CA SER A 78 8.99 -7.01 -10.89
C SER A 78 8.72 -5.61 -11.43
N ARG A 79 9.37 -5.28 -12.54
CA ARG A 79 9.06 -4.08 -13.33
C ARG A 79 8.63 -4.46 -14.74
N ARG A 80 7.86 -3.59 -15.39
CA ARG A 80 7.51 -3.74 -16.80
C ARG A 80 8.67 -3.25 -17.66
N GLU A 81 9.14 -4.09 -18.57
CA GLU A 81 10.21 -3.79 -19.51
C GLU A 81 9.81 -4.29 -20.90
N ARG A 82 10.32 -3.66 -21.97
CA ARG A 82 10.08 -4.13 -23.34
C ARG A 82 10.90 -5.39 -23.59
N LEU A 83 10.33 -6.34 -24.33
CA LEU A 83 10.99 -7.62 -24.62
C LEU A 83 12.33 -7.42 -25.33
N VAL A 84 12.39 -6.46 -26.26
CA VAL A 84 13.59 -6.15 -27.05
C VAL A 84 14.72 -5.52 -26.24
N ASP A 85 14.41 -4.93 -25.08
CA ASP A 85 15.38 -4.26 -24.22
C ASP A 85 16.02 -5.23 -23.20
N LEU A 86 15.61 -6.51 -23.22
CA LEU A 86 16.10 -7.54 -22.31
C LEU A 86 17.39 -8.19 -22.81
N ASP A 87 18.27 -8.51 -21.87
CA ASP A 87 19.40 -9.39 -22.11
C ASP A 87 18.98 -10.87 -22.18
N GLU A 88 19.91 -11.76 -22.56
CA GLU A 88 19.65 -13.19 -22.74
C GLU A 88 19.18 -13.87 -21.44
N GLU A 89 19.72 -13.47 -20.28
CA GLU A 89 19.35 -14.03 -18.98
C GLU A 89 17.92 -13.63 -18.60
N GLN A 90 17.59 -12.35 -18.79
CA GLN A 90 16.24 -11.81 -18.55
C GLN A 90 15.21 -12.40 -19.52
N LEU A 91 15.57 -12.58 -20.80
CA LEU A 91 14.73 -13.26 -21.78
C LEU A 91 14.43 -14.68 -21.33
N ALA A 92 15.45 -15.45 -20.94
CA ALA A 92 15.27 -16.80 -20.45
C ALA A 92 14.36 -16.86 -19.21
N GLU A 93 14.48 -15.89 -18.29
CA GLU A 93 13.63 -15.77 -17.10
C GLU A 93 12.14 -15.59 -17.46
N VAL A 94 11.84 -14.72 -18.42
CA VAL A 94 10.46 -14.50 -18.90
C VAL A 94 9.99 -15.61 -19.85
N GLY A 95 10.86 -16.56 -20.19
CA GLY A 95 10.57 -17.68 -21.08
C GLY A 95 10.52 -17.26 -22.55
N ALA A 96 11.36 -16.31 -22.93
CA ALA A 96 11.64 -15.91 -24.29
C ALA A 96 13.09 -16.23 -24.64
N ILE A 97 13.39 -16.37 -25.93
CA ILE A 97 14.72 -16.63 -26.45
C ILE A 97 14.90 -15.75 -27.68
N MET A 98 16.08 -15.13 -27.79
CA MET A 98 16.49 -14.41 -29.00
C MET A 98 17.35 -15.33 -29.85
N GLU A 99 16.98 -15.50 -31.11
CA GLU A 99 17.72 -16.31 -32.08
C GLU A 99 17.98 -15.51 -33.36
N ILE A 100 19.00 -15.93 -34.11
CA ILE A 100 19.24 -15.43 -35.46
C ILE A 100 18.71 -16.49 -36.43
N ASP A 101 17.77 -16.11 -37.29
CA ASP A 101 17.20 -17.01 -38.29
C ASP A 101 18.18 -17.29 -39.44
N SER A 102 17.85 -18.23 -40.34
CA SER A 102 18.70 -18.58 -41.49
C SER A 102 19.01 -17.39 -42.42
N ASP A 103 18.17 -16.36 -42.38
CA ASP A 103 18.31 -15.13 -43.17
C ASP A 103 19.21 -14.08 -42.50
N GLY A 104 19.69 -14.34 -41.27
CA GLY A 104 20.49 -13.40 -40.48
C GLY A 104 19.67 -12.41 -39.65
N ASP A 105 18.34 -12.50 -39.70
CA ASP A 105 17.43 -11.64 -38.93
C ASP A 105 17.29 -12.10 -37.48
N VAL A 106 17.18 -11.14 -36.56
CA VAL A 106 16.90 -11.41 -35.15
C VAL A 106 15.42 -11.73 -34.98
N VAL A 107 15.13 -12.88 -34.38
CA VAL A 107 13.78 -13.35 -34.07
C VAL A 107 13.65 -13.67 -32.60
N TYR A 108 12.53 -13.29 -32.00
CA TYR A 108 12.19 -13.65 -30.63
C TYR A 108 11.23 -14.83 -30.65
N ARG A 109 11.49 -15.83 -29.81
CA ARG A 109 10.65 -17.01 -29.65
C ARG A 109 10.25 -17.17 -28.20
N ASP A 110 9.06 -17.71 -27.96
CA ASP A 110 8.70 -18.16 -26.61
C ASP A 110 9.39 -19.50 -26.28
N ARG A 111 9.22 -19.96 -25.03
CA ARG A 111 9.74 -21.25 -24.56
C ARG A 111 9.25 -22.48 -25.33
N THR A 112 8.19 -22.34 -26.13
CA THR A 112 7.66 -23.42 -26.99
C THR A 112 8.26 -23.40 -28.39
N GLY A 113 9.13 -22.41 -28.68
CA GLY A 113 9.75 -22.18 -29.98
C GLY A 113 8.87 -21.37 -30.93
N LYS A 114 7.69 -20.90 -30.49
CA LYS A 114 6.79 -20.09 -31.31
C LYS A 114 7.36 -18.68 -31.45
N ARG A 115 7.42 -18.19 -32.69
CA ARG A 115 7.85 -16.82 -32.99
C ARG A 115 6.89 -15.80 -32.36
N ILE A 116 7.48 -14.76 -31.80
CA ILE A 116 6.80 -13.58 -31.27
C ILE A 116 6.76 -12.55 -32.41
N ASP A 117 5.54 -12.19 -32.84
CA ASP A 117 5.34 -11.38 -34.04
C ASP A 117 5.66 -9.88 -33.83
N ASP A 118 5.35 -9.33 -32.65
CA ASP A 118 5.54 -7.92 -32.32
C ASP A 118 6.33 -7.74 -31.01
N PRO A 119 7.62 -8.11 -31.00
CA PRO A 119 8.45 -8.05 -29.79
C PRO A 119 8.69 -6.60 -29.33
N GLU A 120 8.64 -5.64 -30.25
CA GLU A 120 8.88 -4.21 -30.02
C GLU A 120 7.85 -3.56 -29.11
N ASN A 121 6.57 -3.98 -29.22
CA ASN A 121 5.48 -3.47 -28.40
C ASN A 121 5.11 -4.40 -27.23
N GLN A 122 5.74 -5.57 -27.14
CA GLN A 122 5.48 -6.50 -26.07
C GLN A 122 6.23 -6.08 -24.80
N THR A 123 5.48 -5.89 -23.71
CA THR A 123 6.04 -5.66 -22.37
C THR A 123 5.88 -6.90 -21.50
N VAL A 124 6.91 -7.19 -20.71
CA VAL A 124 6.97 -8.33 -19.81
C VAL A 124 7.38 -7.88 -18.40
N LEU A 125 7.08 -8.71 -17.41
CA LEU A 125 7.50 -8.48 -16.04
C LEU A 125 8.87 -9.14 -15.82
N VAL A 126 9.86 -8.33 -15.50
CA VAL A 126 11.23 -8.76 -15.19
C VAL A 126 11.45 -8.64 -13.70
N SER A 127 12.05 -9.65 -13.08
CA SER A 127 12.40 -9.60 -11.67
C SER A 127 13.36 -8.45 -11.35
N VAL A 128 13.14 -7.80 -10.21
CA VAL A 128 14.00 -6.74 -9.70
C VAL A 128 14.33 -6.98 -8.24
N LEU A 129 15.40 -6.34 -7.77
CA LEU A 129 15.68 -6.27 -6.35
C LEU A 129 14.51 -5.59 -5.62
N ASP A 130 14.11 -6.14 -4.47
CA ASP A 130 13.05 -5.56 -3.65
C ASP A 130 13.44 -4.11 -3.27
N PRO A 131 12.69 -3.09 -3.73
CA PRO A 131 12.99 -1.70 -3.44
C PRO A 131 12.65 -1.31 -2.00
N ILE A 132 12.01 -2.18 -1.22
CA ILE A 132 11.67 -1.96 0.18
C ILE A 132 12.77 -2.59 1.06
N PRO A 133 13.83 -1.83 1.44
CA PRO A 133 14.86 -2.29 2.35
C PRO A 133 14.27 -2.82 3.67
N ALA A 134 14.93 -3.85 4.19
CA ALA A 134 14.50 -4.57 5.39
C ALA A 134 14.36 -3.68 6.66
N ASN A 135 14.89 -2.46 6.66
CA ASN A 135 15.06 -1.60 7.83
C ASN A 135 14.03 -0.45 7.95
N PHE A 136 12.91 -0.49 7.23
CA PHE A 136 11.86 0.55 7.27
C PHE A 136 11.03 0.56 8.58
N ALA A 137 11.67 0.86 9.71
CA ALA A 137 10.99 1.03 11.00
C ALA A 137 10.10 2.29 11.07
N ASN A 138 10.21 3.22 10.12
CA ASN A 138 9.55 4.53 10.13
C ASN A 138 8.94 4.94 8.76
N ALA A 139 8.51 3.98 7.92
CA ALA A 139 7.99 4.27 6.58
C ALA A 139 6.79 5.26 6.57
N THR A 140 6.06 5.33 7.67
CA THR A 140 4.89 6.20 7.86
C THR A 140 5.21 7.59 8.42
N GLN A 141 6.47 7.87 8.84
CA GLN A 141 6.84 9.18 9.42
C GLN A 141 7.01 10.29 8.37
N SER A 142 7.34 9.96 7.12
CA SER A 142 7.60 10.96 6.06
C SER A 142 6.44 11.16 5.09
N THR A 143 5.33 10.43 5.25
CA THR A 143 4.14 10.62 4.41
C THR A 143 3.17 11.57 5.11
N PRO A 144 2.88 12.77 4.56
CA PRO A 144 1.81 13.58 5.11
C PRO A 144 0.49 12.78 5.05
N PRO A 145 -0.33 12.78 6.11
CA PRO A 145 -1.58 12.02 6.12
C PRO A 145 -2.52 12.57 5.04
N ARG A 146 -2.56 11.90 3.88
CA ARG A 146 -3.62 12.14 2.89
C ARG A 146 -4.87 11.40 3.35
N GLY A 147 -5.82 12.18 3.89
CA GLY A 147 -7.24 11.97 3.61
C GLY A 147 -8.04 10.93 4.42
N PHE A 148 -7.48 10.30 5.46
CA PHE A 148 -8.34 9.58 6.42
C PHE A 148 -8.52 10.43 7.67
N ALA A 149 -9.78 10.79 7.96
CA ALA A 149 -10.12 11.41 9.23
C ALA A 149 -9.67 10.47 10.35
N ALA A 150 -8.72 10.92 11.18
CA ALA A 150 -8.38 10.20 12.39
C ALA A 150 -9.67 10.03 13.21
N PRO A 151 -9.96 8.83 13.74
CA PRO A 151 -11.04 8.68 14.71
C PRO A 151 -10.77 9.67 15.84
N GLN A 152 -11.68 10.64 16.01
CA GLN A 152 -11.63 11.57 17.13
C GLN A 152 -11.91 10.79 18.41
N PHE A 153 -10.89 10.19 18.98
CA PHE A 153 -10.94 9.80 20.38
C PHE A 153 -11.06 11.10 21.20
N PRO A 154 -11.99 11.19 22.17
CA PRO A 154 -12.07 12.35 23.04
C PRO A 154 -10.70 12.57 23.68
N GLN A 155 -10.06 13.68 23.36
CA GLN A 155 -8.81 14.05 24.02
C GLN A 155 -9.13 14.22 25.51
N PRO A 156 -8.36 13.64 26.43
CA PRO A 156 -8.49 14.01 27.84
C PRO A 156 -8.26 15.52 27.95
N PRO A 157 -9.01 16.22 28.82
CA PRO A 157 -8.94 17.67 28.92
C PRO A 157 -7.49 18.10 29.15
N ARG A 158 -7.04 19.09 28.37
CA ARG A 158 -5.75 19.76 28.57
C ARG A 158 -5.64 20.16 30.04
N GLN A 159 -4.70 19.56 30.75
CA GLN A 159 -4.35 20.01 32.09
C GLN A 159 -3.92 21.48 31.98
N GLN A 160 -4.68 22.35 32.62
CA GLN A 160 -4.34 23.76 32.76
C GLN A 160 -2.97 23.85 33.46
N PRO A 161 -2.08 24.76 33.06
CA PRO A 161 -0.80 24.92 33.75
C PRO A 161 -1.08 25.39 35.18
N TYR A 162 -0.71 24.57 36.15
CA TYR A 162 -0.65 24.95 37.56
C TYR A 162 0.22 26.21 37.69
N PRO A 163 -0.24 27.25 38.42
CA PRO A 163 0.62 28.40 38.69
C PRO A 163 1.82 27.95 39.53
N HIS A 164 3.01 28.35 39.09
CA HIS A 164 4.27 28.21 39.80
C HIS A 164 4.14 28.77 41.23
N SER A 165 4.14 27.90 42.24
CA SER A 165 4.39 28.29 43.62
C SER A 165 5.89 28.56 43.78
N GLY A 166 6.28 29.81 43.58
CA GLY A 166 7.59 30.33 44.01
C GLY A 166 7.70 30.36 45.54
N PRO A 167 8.92 30.39 46.10
CA PRO A 167 9.13 30.38 47.55
C PRO A 167 8.59 31.66 48.19
N LEU A 168 7.84 31.51 49.29
CA LEU A 168 7.28 32.60 50.10
C LEU A 168 8.40 33.41 50.79
N PRO A 169 8.25 34.73 50.96
CA PRO A 169 9.21 35.52 51.73
C PRO A 169 9.05 35.20 53.23
N VAL A 170 10.18 34.91 53.89
CA VAL A 170 10.26 34.74 55.34
C VAL A 170 10.18 36.13 56.00
N GLN A 171 9.13 36.40 56.77
CA GLN A 171 9.07 37.59 57.62
C GLN A 171 9.98 37.41 58.85
N ALA A 172 10.81 38.41 59.14
CA ALA A 172 11.66 38.45 60.32
C ALA A 172 10.82 38.66 61.60
N PRO A 173 11.22 38.08 62.75
CA PRO A 173 10.47 38.21 64.00
C PRO A 173 10.63 39.61 64.62
N PRO A 174 9.63 40.11 65.36
CA PRO A 174 9.71 41.41 66.04
C PRO A 174 10.67 41.34 67.23
N GLN A 175 11.53 42.35 67.34
CA GLN A 175 12.38 42.57 68.51
C GLN A 175 11.51 42.97 69.72
N ARG A 176 11.87 42.45 70.89
CA ARG A 176 11.35 42.84 72.20
C ARG A 176 12.34 43.74 72.90
#